data_AF-A0A7S2PUV1-F1
#
_entry.id   AF-A0A7S2PUV1-F1
#
_cell.length_a   1.000
_cell.length_b   1.000
_cell.length_c   1.000
_cell.angle_alpha   90.00
_cell.angle_beta   90.00
_cell.angle_gamma   90.00
#
_symmetry.space_group_name_H-M   'P 1'
#
loop_
_entity.id
_entity.type
_entity.pdbx_description
1 polymer ?
#
loop_
_entity_poly.entity_id
_entity_poly.type
_entity_poly.pdbx_seq_one_letter_code
_entity_poly.pdbx_strand_id
1 'polypeptide(L)'
;DRAGDADAEDCFGFPHVPYPVQLQFMRKAYQTLDQGGVAILESPTGTGKTLSLLCPALSWLRRREQALMADALAGPQGQGDIEDWAAEHRRGMARTSALALWRRRKDRRESRRQRLRRAAVVTDRGTIAQREKSRRLDHIRSPAPTGDSEFSLEAPPPLVLPEDPFDEEDERAAAEEAAYEGKLQIVFCSRTHSQLAQVLQEIKRIPAAAVPEQLAVVTLGARANLCVNDGVRARAQSGASHLTDLCKKATEKSKEVGGCALKKSAHIMADACLTELMDMEAMAGRGRAAVGGGCPYYGARQAAREADVLLVPYASLVNSDTRRKLGIRTEGNVLIFDEAHNLLEAISDSNSVTVTVLQARAAVDDLDLYAGRYEARLTPANAMRLRQLRQLCTLLYRYLAGLEKSNAQTIGAFLVGIGADHFDLPGLSSFLETTELPRKVRGFCDGARVR
;
A
#
# COMPACT_ATOMS: atom_id res chain seq x y z
N ASP A 1 -19.17 33.55 -28.98
CA ASP A 1 -19.50 33.44 -27.54
C ASP A 1 -18.58 32.52 -26.74
N ARG A 2 -17.25 32.72 -26.81
CA ARG A 2 -16.25 31.97 -26.02
C ARG A 2 -15.37 32.90 -25.17
N ALA A 3 -16.01 33.86 -24.50
CA ALA A 3 -15.31 34.84 -23.65
C ALA A 3 -16.19 35.30 -22.47
N GLY A 4 -17.08 34.43 -21.97
CA GLY A 4 -18.09 34.78 -20.96
C GLY A 4 -17.97 34.09 -19.60
N ASP A 5 -16.96 33.25 -19.36
CA ASP A 5 -16.87 32.41 -18.15
C ASP A 5 -15.50 32.46 -17.45
N ALA A 6 -14.68 33.47 -17.74
CA ALA A 6 -13.30 33.55 -17.24
C ALA A 6 -13.14 34.20 -15.85
N ASP A 7 -14.18 34.83 -15.29
CA ASP A 7 -14.09 35.62 -14.04
C ASP A 7 -15.11 35.21 -12.95
N ALA A 8 -15.65 33.98 -13.00
CA ALA A 8 -16.07 33.34 -11.76
C ALA A 8 -14.78 32.89 -11.07
N GLU A 9 -14.31 33.63 -10.06
CA GLU A 9 -13.10 33.29 -9.30
C GLU A 9 -13.07 31.79 -9.02
N ASP A 10 -12.17 31.05 -9.68
CA ASP A 10 -12.14 29.60 -9.61
C ASP A 10 -11.86 29.19 -8.16
N CYS A 11 -12.94 28.92 -7.42
CA CYS A 11 -12.88 28.55 -6.02
C CYS A 11 -12.47 27.09 -5.84
N PHE A 12 -12.13 26.37 -6.93
CA PHE A 12 -11.71 24.96 -6.90
C PHE A 12 -12.69 24.04 -6.15
N GLY A 13 -13.98 24.40 -6.12
CA GLY A 13 -14.99 23.69 -5.35
C GLY A 13 -14.88 23.84 -3.84
N PHE A 14 -14.39 24.98 -3.35
CA PHE A 14 -14.42 25.27 -1.92
C PHE A 14 -15.87 25.21 -1.40
N PRO A 15 -16.16 24.51 -0.27
CA PRO A 15 -17.54 24.33 0.21
C PRO A 15 -18.28 25.62 0.62
N HIS A 16 -17.54 26.69 0.85
CA HIS A 16 -18.04 28.00 1.28
C HIS A 16 -17.40 29.11 0.45
N VAL A 17 -17.77 30.37 0.69
CA VAL A 17 -17.07 31.49 0.07
C VAL A 17 -15.67 31.58 0.69
N PRO A 18 -14.59 31.36 -0.09
CA PRO A 18 -13.24 31.35 0.46
C PRO A 18 -12.77 32.77 0.79
N TYR A 19 -11.99 32.90 1.86
CA TYR A 19 -11.29 34.15 2.17
C TYR A 19 -10.23 34.45 1.09
N PRO A 20 -9.86 35.73 0.88
CA PRO A 20 -8.83 36.10 -0.08
C PRO A 20 -7.50 35.34 0.11
N VAL A 21 -7.10 35.10 1.37
CA VAL A 21 -5.89 34.33 1.70
C VAL A 21 -6.02 32.85 1.30
N GLN A 22 -7.21 32.25 1.44
CA GLN A 22 -7.47 30.87 1.01
C GLN A 22 -7.44 30.79 -0.52
N LEU A 23 -8.02 31.77 -1.22
CA LEU A 23 -7.95 31.86 -2.69
C LEU A 23 -6.50 31.95 -3.18
N GLN A 24 -5.69 32.83 -2.57
CA GLN A 24 -4.27 32.95 -2.90
C GLN A 24 -3.52 31.63 -2.69
N PHE A 25 -3.76 30.98 -1.55
CA PHE A 25 -3.18 29.68 -1.22
C PHE A 25 -3.58 28.62 -2.27
N MET A 26 -4.88 28.51 -2.57
CA MET A 26 -5.40 27.53 -3.52
C MET A 26 -4.87 27.75 -4.95
N ARG A 27 -4.82 29.01 -5.41
CA ARG A 27 -4.25 29.37 -6.72
C ARG A 27 -2.78 28.95 -6.80
N LYS A 28 -1.99 29.22 -5.76
CA LYS A 28 -0.57 28.85 -5.73
C LYS A 28 -0.37 27.33 -5.70
N ALA A 29 -1.19 26.62 -4.92
CA ALA A 29 -1.19 25.15 -4.90
C ALA A 29 -1.50 24.57 -6.28
N TYR A 30 -2.57 25.04 -6.93
CA TYR A 30 -2.97 24.59 -8.27
C TYR A 30 -1.89 24.86 -9.32
N GLN A 31 -1.32 26.07 -9.34
CA GLN A 31 -0.23 26.43 -10.26
C GLN A 31 1.00 25.53 -10.10
N THR A 32 1.35 25.21 -8.86
CA THR A 32 2.49 24.31 -8.57
C THR A 32 2.22 22.90 -9.08
N LEU A 33 1.00 22.38 -8.88
CA LEU A 33 0.61 21.07 -9.40
C LEU A 33 0.67 21.04 -10.94
N ASP A 34 0.31 22.14 -11.59
CA ASP A 34 0.27 22.21 -13.04
C ASP A 34 1.65 22.33 -13.69
N GLN A 35 2.54 23.13 -13.09
CA GLN A 35 3.92 23.33 -13.54
C GLN A 35 4.85 22.19 -13.12
N GLY A 36 4.48 21.45 -12.07
CA GLY A 36 5.38 20.53 -11.38
C GLY A 36 6.37 21.27 -10.46
N GLY A 37 7.10 20.50 -9.65
CA GLY A 37 8.09 21.00 -8.71
C GLY A 37 7.63 20.93 -7.24
N VAL A 38 8.25 21.77 -6.40
CA VAL A 38 8.03 21.77 -4.94
C VAL A 38 7.52 23.14 -4.51
N ALA A 39 6.44 23.15 -3.72
CA ALA A 39 5.96 24.35 -3.03
C ALA A 39 5.93 24.13 -1.52
N ILE A 40 6.37 25.16 -0.80
CA ILE A 40 6.21 25.27 0.65
C ILE A 40 5.16 26.36 0.86
N LEU A 41 3.99 25.97 1.34
CA LEU A 41 2.86 26.87 1.52
C LEU A 41 2.58 27.03 3.01
N GLU A 42 2.63 28.27 3.48
CA GLU A 42 2.31 28.62 4.85
C GLU A 42 0.90 29.22 4.92
N SER A 43 0.16 28.86 5.96
CA SER A 43 -1.14 29.45 6.27
C SER A 43 -1.34 29.44 7.80
N PRO A 44 -2.00 30.46 8.39
CA PRO A 44 -2.32 30.49 9.81
C PRO A 44 -3.21 29.32 10.25
N THR A 45 -3.19 28.94 11.52
CA THR A 45 -4.11 27.93 12.06
C THR A 45 -5.56 28.42 12.01
N GLY A 46 -6.51 27.51 11.76
CA GLY A 46 -7.95 27.83 11.74
C GLY A 46 -8.49 28.38 10.42
N THR A 47 -7.65 28.57 9.40
CA THR A 47 -8.04 29.05 8.06
C THR A 47 -8.45 27.93 7.10
N GLY A 48 -8.69 26.70 7.59
CA GLY A 48 -9.06 25.56 6.72
C GLY A 48 -7.95 25.16 5.75
N LYS A 49 -6.70 25.02 6.22
CA LYS A 49 -5.53 24.63 5.41
C LYS A 49 -5.78 23.34 4.63
N THR A 50 -6.32 22.33 5.30
CA THR A 50 -6.59 21.02 4.69
C THR A 50 -7.55 21.13 3.51
N LEU A 51 -8.67 21.84 3.64
CA LEU A 51 -9.59 22.10 2.51
C LEU A 51 -8.92 22.94 1.41
N SER A 52 -8.14 23.96 1.81
CA SER A 52 -7.39 24.81 0.88
C SER A 52 -6.28 24.07 0.12
N LEU A 53 -5.85 22.90 0.60
CA LEU A 53 -4.95 21.98 -0.10
C LEU A 53 -5.74 20.98 -0.97
N LEU A 54 -6.81 20.40 -0.43
CA LEU A 54 -7.59 19.36 -1.10
C LEU A 54 -8.39 19.88 -2.31
N CYS A 55 -9.07 21.02 -2.18
CA CYS A 55 -9.89 21.59 -3.24
C CYS A 55 -9.12 21.81 -4.56
N PRO A 56 -7.98 22.54 -4.58
CA PRO A 56 -7.19 22.70 -5.79
C PRO A 56 -6.58 21.38 -6.26
N ALA A 57 -6.15 20.49 -5.37
CA ALA A 57 -5.55 19.21 -5.75
C ALA A 57 -6.55 18.25 -6.44
N LEU A 58 -7.76 18.12 -5.89
CA LEU A 58 -8.83 17.30 -6.48
C LEU A 58 -9.39 17.94 -7.76
N SER A 59 -9.51 19.26 -7.79
CA SER A 59 -9.89 19.99 -9.01
C SER A 59 -8.86 19.81 -10.12
N TRP A 60 -7.58 19.85 -9.79
CA TRP A 60 -6.47 19.58 -10.71
C TRP A 60 -6.53 18.14 -11.23
N LEU A 61 -6.69 17.16 -10.34
CA LEU A 61 -6.83 15.76 -10.72
C LEU A 61 -8.02 15.56 -11.67
N ARG A 62 -9.19 16.11 -11.35
CA ARG A 62 -10.40 16.04 -12.19
C ARG A 62 -10.16 16.60 -13.59
N ARG A 63 -9.45 17.73 -13.70
CA ARG A 63 -9.19 18.41 -14.98
C ARG A 63 -8.11 17.72 -15.82
N ARG A 64 -7.11 17.11 -15.17
CA ARG A 64 -5.96 16.52 -15.86
C ARG A 64 -5.97 15.00 -15.94
N GLU A 65 -6.92 14.29 -15.32
CA GLU A 65 -6.93 12.82 -15.31
C GLU A 65 -6.79 12.20 -16.71
N GLN A 66 -7.57 12.67 -17.69
CA GLN A 66 -7.51 12.16 -19.06
C GLN A 66 -6.19 12.52 -19.76
N ALA A 67 -5.69 13.74 -19.56
CA ALA A 67 -4.44 14.19 -20.14
C ALA A 67 -3.24 13.43 -19.57
N LEU A 68 -3.21 13.22 -18.24
CA LEU A 68 -2.17 12.46 -17.55
C LEU A 68 -2.15 10.99 -18.00
N MET A 69 -3.32 10.40 -18.25
CA MET A 69 -3.40 9.05 -18.83
C MET A 69 -2.85 9.01 -20.26
N ALA A 70 -3.15 10.03 -21.07
CA ALA A 70 -2.63 10.13 -22.43
C ALA A 70 -1.11 10.31 -22.43
N ASP A 71 -0.57 11.14 -21.54
CA ASP A 71 0.87 11.38 -21.40
C ASP A 71 1.59 10.10 -20.95
N ALA A 72 1.01 9.33 -20.02
CA ALA A 72 1.57 8.05 -19.58
C ALA A 72 1.62 7.00 -20.71
N LEU A 73 0.59 6.95 -21.56
CA LEU A 73 0.53 6.04 -22.72
C LEU A 73 1.43 6.48 -23.88
N ALA A 74 1.67 7.78 -24.03
CA ALA A 74 2.54 8.32 -25.08
C ALA A 74 4.03 7.96 -24.85
N GLY A 75 4.41 7.59 -23.62
CA GLY A 75 5.78 7.21 -23.24
C GLY A 75 6.75 8.40 -23.18
N PRO A 76 7.98 8.19 -22.69
CA PRO A 76 9.00 9.23 -22.65
C PRO A 76 9.38 9.68 -24.07
N GLN A 77 9.58 10.99 -24.25
CA GLN A 77 10.08 11.53 -25.52
C GLN A 77 11.50 11.00 -25.75
N GLY A 78 11.65 10.07 -26.70
CA GLY A 78 12.96 9.65 -27.17
C GLY A 78 13.70 10.85 -27.74
N GLN A 79 14.94 11.07 -27.29
CA GLN A 79 15.88 12.01 -27.92
C GLN A 79 16.26 11.44 -29.29
N GLY A 80 15.53 11.84 -30.31
CA GLY A 80 15.81 11.56 -31.70
C GLY A 80 14.89 12.40 -32.58
N ASP A 81 15.37 12.78 -33.76
CA ASP A 81 14.62 13.49 -34.80
C ASP A 81 13.44 12.63 -35.30
N ILE A 82 12.42 12.49 -34.47
CA ILE A 82 11.15 11.90 -34.86
C ILE A 82 10.36 13.03 -35.50
N GLU A 83 10.05 12.90 -36.79
CA GLU A 83 9.22 13.84 -37.54
C GLU A 83 7.98 14.23 -36.72
N ASP A 84 7.71 15.54 -36.62
CA ASP A 84 6.66 16.11 -35.77
C ASP A 84 5.29 15.45 -35.96
N TRP A 85 4.99 15.00 -37.20
CA TRP A 85 3.75 14.31 -37.53
C TRP A 85 3.61 12.95 -36.82
N ALA A 86 4.70 12.19 -36.65
CA ALA A 86 4.69 10.87 -36.00
C ALA A 86 4.57 11.00 -34.47
N ALA A 87 5.12 12.08 -33.89
CA ALA A 87 4.90 12.42 -32.49
C ALA A 87 3.45 12.86 -32.24
N GLU A 88 2.88 13.66 -33.14
CA GLU A 88 1.49 14.10 -33.05
C GLU A 88 0.49 12.96 -33.24
N HIS A 89 0.74 12.05 -34.20
CA HIS A 89 -0.07 10.85 -34.40
C HIS A 89 -0.04 9.93 -33.17
N ARG A 90 1.14 9.70 -32.57
CA ARG A 90 1.26 8.93 -31.31
C ARG A 90 0.47 9.59 -30.17
N ARG A 91 0.54 10.91 -30.02
CA ARG A 91 -0.27 11.63 -29.01
C ARG A 91 -1.77 11.54 -29.29
N GLY A 92 -2.17 11.61 -30.55
CA GLY A 92 -3.56 11.41 -30.97
C GLY A 92 -4.10 10.03 -30.57
N MET A 93 -3.32 8.98 -30.87
CA MET A 93 -3.63 7.60 -30.48
C MET A 93 -3.60 7.40 -28.96
N ALA A 94 -2.64 8.01 -28.26
CA ALA A 94 -2.57 7.94 -26.80
C ALA A 94 -3.78 8.62 -26.14
N ARG A 95 -4.28 9.74 -26.70
CA ARG A 95 -5.50 10.42 -26.21
C ARG A 95 -6.76 9.58 -26.39
N THR A 96 -6.93 8.94 -27.55
CA THR A 96 -8.09 8.06 -27.80
C THR A 96 -8.04 6.81 -26.92
N SER A 97 -6.87 6.18 -26.78
CA SER A 97 -6.65 5.07 -25.85
C SER A 97 -6.87 5.47 -24.39
N ALA A 98 -6.38 6.64 -23.96
CA ALA A 98 -6.61 7.16 -22.61
C ALA A 98 -8.10 7.38 -22.31
N LEU A 99 -8.86 7.94 -23.25
CA LEU A 99 -10.29 8.12 -23.09
C LEU A 99 -11.03 6.77 -22.98
N ALA A 100 -10.65 5.79 -23.80
CA ALA A 100 -11.22 4.44 -23.73
C ALA A 100 -10.91 3.77 -22.38
N LEU A 101 -9.66 3.88 -21.90
CA LEU A 101 -9.23 3.35 -20.62
C LEU A 101 -9.97 4.02 -19.44
N TRP A 102 -10.11 5.34 -19.50
CA TRP A 102 -10.87 6.13 -18.53
C TRP A 102 -12.34 5.69 -18.44
N ARG A 103 -13.00 5.47 -19.58
CA ARG A 103 -14.38 4.94 -19.62
C ARG A 103 -14.47 3.53 -19.03
N ARG A 104 -13.59 2.61 -19.47
CA ARG A 104 -13.53 1.24 -18.92
C ARG A 104 -13.32 1.22 -17.41
N ARG A 105 -12.49 2.14 -16.89
CA ARG A 105 -12.26 2.31 -15.45
C ARG A 105 -13.55 2.71 -14.73
N LYS A 106 -14.27 3.69 -15.26
CA LYS A 106 -15.56 4.15 -14.71
C LYS A 106 -16.58 3.01 -14.68
N ASP A 107 -16.64 2.23 -15.76
CA ASP A 107 -17.55 1.08 -15.86
C ASP A 107 -17.16 -0.04 -14.90
N ARG A 108 -15.86 -0.31 -14.71
CA ARG A 108 -15.37 -1.29 -13.73
C ARG A 108 -15.72 -0.88 -12.30
N ARG A 109 -15.54 0.39 -11.95
CA ARG A 109 -15.89 0.92 -10.62
C ARG A 109 -17.41 0.89 -10.38
N GLU A 110 -18.20 1.26 -11.37
CA GLU A 110 -19.67 1.17 -11.30
C GLU A 110 -20.12 -0.29 -11.15
N SER A 111 -19.51 -1.20 -11.91
CA SER A 111 -19.79 -2.64 -11.83
C SER A 111 -19.46 -3.21 -10.44
N ARG A 112 -18.32 -2.84 -9.85
CA ARG A 112 -17.96 -3.20 -8.47
C ARG A 112 -18.97 -2.65 -7.47
N ARG A 113 -19.37 -1.38 -7.61
CA ARG A 113 -20.39 -0.74 -6.77
C ARG A 113 -21.74 -1.45 -6.87
N GLN A 114 -22.17 -1.83 -8.07
CA GLN A 114 -23.40 -2.58 -8.28
C GLN A 114 -23.33 -3.98 -7.66
N ARG A 115 -22.19 -4.68 -7.78
CA ARG A 115 -21.98 -5.98 -7.11
C ARG A 115 -22.10 -5.85 -5.60
N LEU A 116 -21.47 -4.84 -5.01
CA LEU A 116 -21.56 -4.57 -3.57
C LEU A 116 -22.98 -4.20 -3.14
N ARG A 117 -23.69 -3.37 -3.91
CA ARG A 117 -25.11 -3.06 -3.66
C ARG A 117 -25.98 -4.31 -3.71
N ARG A 118 -25.82 -5.16 -4.72
CA ARG A 118 -26.55 -6.44 -4.83
C ARG A 118 -26.24 -7.37 -3.66
N ALA A 119 -25.00 -7.37 -3.17
CA ALA A 119 -24.60 -8.12 -1.98
C ALA A 119 -25.11 -7.50 -0.66
N ALA A 120 -25.32 -6.17 -0.62
CA ALA A 120 -25.78 -5.43 0.55
C ALA A 120 -27.31 -5.39 0.71
N VAL A 121 -28.11 -5.82 -0.28
CA VAL A 121 -29.58 -5.99 -0.15
C VAL A 121 -29.89 -7.28 0.64
N VAL A 122 -29.35 -7.35 1.85
CA VAL A 122 -29.70 -8.24 2.96
C VAL A 122 -30.28 -7.34 4.05
N THR A 123 -31.49 -7.65 4.51
CA THR A 123 -32.54 -6.72 4.96
C THR A 123 -32.38 -6.07 6.34
N ASP A 124 -33.07 -4.94 6.50
CA ASP A 124 -33.37 -4.18 7.74
C ASP A 124 -34.20 -4.96 8.80
N ARG A 125 -34.27 -6.30 8.70
CA ARG A 125 -35.08 -7.16 9.58
C ARG A 125 -34.43 -8.51 9.92
N GLY A 126 -33.10 -8.61 9.89
CA GLY A 126 -32.37 -9.70 10.55
C GLY A 126 -32.72 -11.13 10.09
N THR A 127 -33.31 -11.32 8.90
CA THR A 127 -33.63 -12.64 8.35
C THR A 127 -33.06 -12.78 6.94
N ILE A 128 -32.16 -13.76 6.79
CA ILE A 128 -31.50 -14.11 5.52
C ILE A 128 -32.51 -14.87 4.67
N ALA A 129 -33.17 -14.20 3.73
CA ALA A 129 -33.87 -14.87 2.64
C ALA A 129 -32.84 -15.36 1.63
N GLN A 130 -32.38 -16.59 1.84
CA GLN A 130 -31.54 -17.34 0.91
C GLN A 130 -32.31 -17.55 -0.39
N ARG A 131 -32.02 -16.78 -1.44
CA ARG A 131 -32.46 -17.18 -2.78
C ARG A 131 -31.47 -18.22 -3.29
N GLU A 132 -31.89 -19.48 -3.18
CA GLU A 132 -31.37 -20.64 -3.91
C GLU A 132 -31.39 -20.34 -5.42
N LYS A 133 -30.40 -19.61 -5.93
CA LYS A 133 -30.16 -19.50 -7.38
C LYS A 133 -28.70 -19.22 -7.74
N SER A 134 -27.77 -19.73 -6.93
CA SER A 134 -26.33 -19.73 -7.25
C SER A 134 -25.74 -21.13 -7.34
N ARG A 135 -26.57 -22.15 -7.60
CA ARG A 135 -26.10 -23.48 -8.07
C ARG A 135 -26.28 -23.71 -9.57
N ARG A 136 -26.53 -22.65 -10.34
CA ARG A 136 -26.54 -22.68 -11.81
C ARG A 136 -25.82 -21.47 -12.37
N LEU A 137 -24.49 -21.47 -12.25
CA LEU A 137 -23.56 -20.77 -13.15
C LEU A 137 -22.10 -21.24 -13.00
N ASP A 138 -21.85 -22.38 -12.35
CA ASP A 138 -20.55 -23.09 -12.39
C ASP A 138 -20.47 -24.16 -13.50
N HIS A 139 -21.32 -24.07 -14.53
CA HIS A 139 -21.20 -24.90 -15.73
C HIS A 139 -21.45 -24.08 -16.99
N ILE A 140 -20.44 -23.30 -17.38
CA ILE A 140 -20.05 -23.21 -18.78
C ILE A 140 -18.69 -23.92 -18.88
N ARG A 141 -18.75 -25.24 -18.74
CA ARG A 141 -17.80 -26.13 -19.38
C ARG A 141 -18.46 -26.42 -20.72
N SER A 142 -17.80 -26.04 -21.82
CA SER A 142 -18.28 -26.27 -23.18
C SER A 142 -18.76 -27.71 -23.35
N PRO A 143 -19.91 -27.96 -23.99
CA PRO A 143 -20.44 -29.31 -24.15
C PRO A 143 -19.55 -30.08 -25.12
N ALA A 144 -18.99 -31.19 -24.64
CA ALA A 144 -18.53 -32.26 -25.50
C ALA A 144 -19.76 -32.98 -26.08
N PRO A 145 -19.83 -33.26 -27.40
CA PRO A 145 -20.89 -34.05 -27.97
C PRO A 145 -20.61 -35.54 -27.72
N THR A 146 -21.60 -36.26 -27.19
CA THR A 146 -21.61 -37.73 -27.09
C THR A 146 -22.50 -38.30 -28.19
N GLY A 147 -21.98 -39.29 -28.91
CA GLY A 147 -22.73 -40.18 -29.79
C GLY A 147 -21.83 -41.32 -30.24
N ASP A 148 -22.03 -42.50 -29.67
CA ASP A 148 -21.35 -43.75 -30.04
C ASP A 148 -21.86 -44.25 -31.41
N SER A 149 -20.96 -44.54 -32.35
CA SER A 149 -20.90 -45.81 -33.12
C SER A 149 -19.79 -45.80 -34.19
N GLU A 150 -18.86 -46.75 -34.01
CA GLU A 150 -18.17 -47.56 -35.02
C GLU A 150 -18.30 -47.16 -36.52
N PHE A 151 -17.28 -46.49 -37.07
CA PHE A 151 -16.78 -46.75 -38.43
C PHE A 151 -15.35 -46.23 -38.61
N SER A 152 -14.46 -47.13 -39.01
CA SER A 152 -13.07 -46.86 -39.43
C SER A 152 -13.03 -45.97 -40.67
N LEU A 153 -12.06 -45.05 -40.77
CA LEU A 153 -11.26 -44.74 -41.98
C LEU A 153 -10.21 -43.67 -41.60
N GLU A 154 -8.94 -43.95 -41.90
CA GLU A 154 -7.76 -43.12 -41.60
C GLU A 154 -7.86 -41.71 -42.21
N ALA A 155 -7.54 -40.69 -41.41
CA ALA A 155 -7.45 -39.29 -41.86
C ALA A 155 -5.97 -38.89 -42.11
N PRO A 156 -5.69 -38.10 -43.17
CA PRO A 156 -4.34 -37.78 -43.63
C PRO A 156 -3.59 -36.82 -42.68
N PRO A 157 -2.25 -36.69 -42.78
CA PRO A 157 -1.47 -35.88 -41.85
C PRO A 157 -1.87 -34.39 -41.91
N PRO A 158 -1.84 -33.66 -40.78
CA PRO A 158 -2.34 -32.31 -40.71
C PRO A 158 -1.47 -31.36 -41.53
N LEU A 159 -2.13 -30.53 -42.34
CA LEU A 159 -1.51 -29.38 -43.00
C LEU A 159 -1.11 -28.36 -41.92
N VAL A 160 0.17 -27.96 -41.92
CA VAL A 160 0.66 -26.86 -41.09
C VAL A 160 0.11 -25.56 -41.67
N LEU A 161 -0.82 -24.93 -40.96
CA LEU A 161 -1.26 -23.56 -41.25
C LEU A 161 -0.29 -22.55 -40.60
N PRO A 162 -0.04 -21.39 -41.23
CA PRO A 162 0.85 -20.35 -40.70
C PRO A 162 0.36 -19.81 -39.34
N GLU A 163 1.31 -19.43 -38.48
CA GLU A 163 1.05 -18.91 -37.12
C GLU A 163 0.04 -17.74 -37.12
N ASP A 164 -1.00 -17.89 -36.28
CA ASP A 164 -2.12 -16.96 -36.10
C ASP A 164 -1.64 -15.62 -35.49
N PRO A 165 -2.09 -14.44 -35.99
CA PRO A 165 -1.69 -13.12 -35.51
C PRO A 165 -2.42 -12.68 -34.21
N PHE A 166 -2.68 -13.61 -33.28
CA PHE A 166 -3.50 -13.39 -32.09
C PHE A 166 -2.74 -12.90 -30.84
N ASP A 167 -1.43 -12.65 -30.93
CA ASP A 167 -0.62 -12.19 -29.78
C ASP A 167 -0.71 -10.67 -29.49
N GLU A 168 -1.23 -9.85 -30.41
CA GLU A 168 -1.25 -8.37 -30.22
C GLU A 168 -2.33 -7.87 -29.24
N GLU A 169 -3.46 -8.57 -29.09
CA GLU A 169 -4.55 -8.12 -28.18
C GLU A 169 -4.22 -8.36 -26.70
N ASP A 170 -3.55 -9.46 -26.38
CA ASP A 170 -3.14 -9.80 -25.02
C ASP A 170 -1.96 -8.93 -24.54
N GLU A 171 -1.00 -8.62 -25.43
CA GLU A 171 0.08 -7.66 -25.13
C GLU A 171 -0.46 -6.24 -24.92
N ARG A 172 -1.45 -5.81 -25.71
CA ARG A 172 -2.09 -4.50 -25.56
C ARG A 172 -2.90 -4.41 -24.27
N ALA A 173 -3.62 -5.48 -23.90
CA ALA A 173 -4.33 -5.55 -22.62
C ALA A 173 -3.37 -5.50 -21.42
N ALA A 174 -2.22 -6.19 -21.49
CA ALA A 174 -1.20 -6.17 -20.46
C ALA A 174 -0.51 -4.79 -20.33
N ALA A 175 -0.21 -4.13 -21.45
CA ALA A 175 0.33 -2.77 -21.47
C ALA A 175 -0.69 -1.75 -20.92
N GLU A 176 -1.97 -1.92 -21.22
CA GLU A 176 -3.06 -1.10 -20.67
C GLU A 176 -3.23 -1.31 -19.15
N GLU A 177 -3.07 -2.53 -18.65
CA GLU A 177 -3.12 -2.84 -17.21
C GLU A 177 -1.88 -2.29 -16.48
N ALA A 178 -0.70 -2.36 -17.09
CA ALA A 178 0.52 -1.74 -16.57
C ALA A 178 0.43 -0.20 -16.56
N ALA A 179 -0.14 0.42 -17.59
CA ALA A 179 -0.42 1.86 -17.62
C ALA A 179 -1.44 2.27 -16.54
N TYR A 180 -2.41 1.39 -16.26
CA TYR A 180 -3.38 1.58 -15.18
C TYR A 180 -2.74 1.47 -13.78
N GLU A 181 -1.84 0.50 -13.57
CA GLU A 181 -1.02 0.41 -12.36
C GLU A 181 0.00 1.55 -12.27
N GLY A 182 0.34 2.17 -13.40
CA GLY A 182 1.28 3.27 -13.59
C GLY A 182 0.73 4.67 -13.32
N LYS A 183 -0.59 4.83 -13.18
CA LYS A 183 -1.26 6.15 -13.14
C LYS A 183 -0.75 7.08 -12.03
N LEU A 184 -0.91 8.38 -12.25
CA LEU A 184 -0.63 9.39 -11.23
C LEU A 184 -1.62 9.27 -10.06
N GLN A 185 -1.08 9.27 -8.84
CA GLN A 185 -1.82 9.23 -7.59
C GLN A 185 -1.46 10.45 -6.74
N ILE A 186 -2.43 10.95 -5.98
CA ILE A 186 -2.19 11.95 -4.94
C ILE A 186 -1.96 11.20 -3.62
N VAL A 187 -0.76 11.30 -3.07
CA VAL A 187 -0.41 10.72 -1.77
C VAL A 187 -0.50 11.83 -0.72
N PHE A 188 -1.58 11.82 0.04
CA PHE A 188 -1.80 12.76 1.13
C PHE A 188 -1.26 12.19 2.44
N CYS A 189 -0.35 12.93 3.04
CA CYS A 189 0.40 12.52 4.21
C CYS A 189 0.09 13.43 5.39
N SER A 190 -0.17 12.83 6.55
CA SER A 190 -0.36 13.53 7.81
C SER A 190 0.39 12.84 8.94
N ARG A 191 0.54 13.54 10.08
CA ARG A 191 1.21 12.99 11.27
C ARG A 191 0.47 11.78 11.85
N THR A 192 -0.84 11.91 12.07
CA THR A 192 -1.64 10.89 12.76
C THR A 192 -2.75 10.32 11.90
N HIS A 193 -3.17 9.11 12.26
CA HIS A 193 -4.33 8.48 11.65
C HIS A 193 -5.66 9.21 11.91
N SER A 194 -5.80 9.89 13.05
CA SER A 194 -6.98 10.71 13.35
C SER A 194 -7.09 11.92 12.43
N GLN A 195 -5.95 12.55 12.07
CA GLN A 195 -5.92 13.62 11.07
C GLN A 195 -6.31 13.10 9.69
N LEU A 196 -5.86 11.90 9.29
CA LEU A 196 -6.28 11.29 8.02
C LEU A 196 -7.79 11.00 7.99
N ALA A 197 -8.39 10.61 9.12
CA ALA A 197 -9.83 10.46 9.22
C ALA A 197 -10.56 11.81 9.05
N GLN A 198 -10.02 12.90 9.61
CA GLN A 198 -10.55 14.25 9.40
C GLN A 198 -10.45 14.68 7.93
N VAL A 199 -9.32 14.45 7.27
CA VAL A 199 -9.12 14.68 5.83
C VAL A 199 -10.20 13.98 5.02
N LEU A 200 -10.54 12.73 5.35
CA LEU A 200 -11.60 11.98 4.67
C LEU A 200 -12.99 12.60 4.87
N GLN A 201 -13.27 13.20 6.03
CA GLN A 201 -14.51 13.95 6.26
C GLN A 201 -14.52 15.28 5.50
N GLU A 202 -13.38 15.97 5.39
CA GLU A 202 -13.26 17.18 4.57
C GLU A 202 -13.49 16.88 3.08
N ILE A 203 -12.96 15.76 2.56
CA ILE A 203 -13.24 15.33 1.17
C ILE A 203 -14.75 15.15 0.94
N LYS A 204 -15.49 14.62 1.92
CA LYS A 204 -16.96 14.45 1.83
C LYS A 204 -17.73 15.77 1.80
N ARG A 205 -17.14 16.86 2.30
CA ARG A 205 -17.76 18.21 2.28
C ARG A 205 -17.57 18.93 0.95
N ILE A 206 -16.58 18.53 0.16
CA ILE A 206 -16.32 19.13 -1.16
C ILE A 206 -17.49 18.78 -2.09
N PRO A 207 -18.04 19.75 -2.85
CA PRO A 207 -19.13 19.49 -3.78
C PRO A 207 -18.75 18.39 -4.79
N ALA A 208 -19.67 17.45 -5.02
CA ALA A 208 -19.46 16.34 -5.94
C ALA A 208 -19.07 16.79 -7.36
N ALA A 209 -19.53 17.98 -7.77
CA ALA A 209 -19.16 18.58 -9.04
C ALA A 209 -17.65 18.83 -9.13
N ALA A 210 -16.98 19.23 -8.04
CA ALA A 210 -15.58 19.67 -8.02
C ALA A 210 -14.56 18.53 -7.90
N VAL A 211 -14.99 17.33 -7.54
CA VAL A 211 -14.13 16.14 -7.42
C VAL A 211 -14.22 15.26 -8.67
N PRO A 212 -13.20 14.42 -8.94
CA PRO A 212 -13.30 13.39 -9.96
C PRO A 212 -14.54 12.50 -9.77
N GLU A 213 -15.20 12.15 -10.87
CA GLU A 213 -16.31 11.21 -10.83
C GLU A 213 -15.83 9.85 -10.28
N GLN A 214 -16.57 9.29 -9.32
CA GLN A 214 -16.20 8.04 -8.65
C GLN A 214 -14.80 8.05 -8.00
N LEU A 215 -14.38 9.18 -7.43
CA LEU A 215 -13.12 9.32 -6.67
C LEU A 215 -12.91 8.15 -5.69
N ALA A 216 -11.77 7.45 -5.82
CA ALA A 216 -11.40 6.39 -4.88
C ALA A 216 -10.31 6.88 -3.92
N VAL A 217 -10.67 6.97 -2.64
CA VAL A 217 -9.75 7.35 -1.57
C VAL A 217 -9.48 6.13 -0.71
N VAL A 218 -8.22 5.73 -0.59
CA VAL A 218 -7.83 4.55 0.20
C VAL A 218 -6.90 4.99 1.32
N THR A 219 -7.27 4.62 2.55
CA THR A 219 -6.43 4.84 3.74
C THR A 219 -5.57 3.61 4.00
N LEU A 220 -4.25 3.80 4.14
CA LEU A 220 -3.34 2.72 4.54
C LEU A 220 -3.05 2.79 6.03
N GLY A 221 -3.02 1.62 6.67
CA GLY A 221 -2.82 1.49 8.11
C GLY A 221 -2.01 0.26 8.48
N ALA A 222 -1.47 0.29 9.70
CA ALA A 222 -0.78 -0.85 10.28
C ALA A 222 -1.74 -2.01 10.59
N ARG A 223 -1.19 -3.23 10.69
CA ARG A 223 -1.96 -4.42 11.12
C ARG A 223 -2.61 -4.23 12.48
N ALA A 224 -1.98 -3.47 13.38
CA ALA A 224 -2.52 -3.17 14.71
C ALA A 224 -3.90 -2.52 14.64
N ASN A 225 -4.13 -1.65 13.64
CA ASN A 225 -5.37 -0.89 13.50
C ASN A 225 -6.41 -1.62 12.64
N LEU A 226 -5.95 -2.39 11.64
CA LEU A 226 -6.81 -3.01 10.62
C LEU A 226 -7.09 -4.49 10.81
N CYS A 227 -6.44 -5.18 11.76
CA CYS A 227 -6.71 -6.58 12.01
C CYS A 227 -8.08 -6.76 12.70
N VAL A 228 -8.94 -7.56 12.07
CA VAL A 228 -10.28 -7.92 12.56
C VAL A 228 -10.38 -9.40 12.96
N ASN A 229 -9.28 -10.16 12.85
CA ASN A 229 -9.26 -11.55 13.29
C ASN A 229 -9.05 -11.60 14.81
N ASP A 230 -10.13 -11.90 15.54
CA ASP A 230 -10.12 -11.89 17.00
C ASP A 230 -9.22 -13.00 17.58
N GLY A 231 -9.07 -14.14 16.91
CA GLY A 231 -8.14 -15.20 17.33
C GLY A 231 -6.67 -14.79 17.29
N VAL A 232 -6.28 -14.02 16.26
CA VAL A 232 -4.91 -13.47 16.15
C VAL A 232 -4.71 -12.33 17.14
N ARG A 233 -5.72 -11.47 17.34
CA ARG A 233 -5.65 -10.36 18.30
C ARG A 233 -5.58 -10.82 19.75
N ALA A 234 -6.39 -11.81 20.13
CA ALA A 234 -6.41 -12.37 21.48
C ALA A 234 -5.03 -12.95 21.86
N ARG A 235 -4.37 -13.64 20.93
CA ARG A 235 -3.03 -14.21 21.13
C ARG A 235 -1.91 -13.17 21.12
N ALA A 236 -2.12 -12.04 20.46
CA ALA A 236 -1.10 -10.99 20.38
C ALA A 236 -0.96 -10.18 21.68
N GLN A 237 -1.98 -10.20 22.57
CA GLN A 237 -2.01 -9.45 23.84
C GLN A 237 -1.46 -8.02 23.70
N SER A 238 -1.87 -7.32 22.62
CA SER A 238 -1.52 -5.92 22.28
C SER A 238 -0.12 -5.64 21.71
N GLY A 239 0.76 -6.63 21.54
CA GLY A 239 2.07 -6.41 20.89
C GLY A 239 1.96 -6.26 19.37
N ALA A 240 2.26 -5.06 18.82
CA ALA A 240 2.15 -4.80 17.37
C ALA A 240 3.11 -5.65 16.51
N SER A 241 4.32 -5.94 17.02
CA SER A 241 5.30 -6.82 16.39
C SER A 241 4.83 -8.27 16.41
N HIS A 242 4.38 -8.74 17.57
CA HIS A 242 3.84 -10.10 17.75
C HIS A 242 2.60 -10.34 16.88
N LEU A 243 1.71 -9.35 16.77
CA LEU A 243 0.56 -9.38 15.86
C LEU A 243 0.97 -9.57 14.40
N THR A 244 2.05 -8.90 13.97
CA THR A 244 2.54 -9.00 12.59
C THR A 244 3.06 -10.41 12.29
N ASP A 245 3.80 -11.01 13.22
CA ASP A 245 4.33 -12.36 13.06
C ASP A 245 3.22 -13.42 13.09
N LEU A 246 2.27 -13.32 14.04
CA LEU A 246 1.11 -14.20 14.09
C LEU A 246 0.24 -14.09 12.84
N CYS A 247 0.06 -12.88 12.30
CA CYS A 247 -0.65 -12.66 11.05
C CYS A 247 0.04 -13.38 9.88
N LYS A 248 1.37 -13.29 9.78
CA LYS A 248 2.14 -14.01 8.73
C LYS A 248 1.98 -15.53 8.86
N LYS A 249 2.16 -16.06 10.08
CA LYS A 249 1.95 -17.49 10.38
C LYS A 249 0.53 -17.97 10.00
N ALA A 250 -0.49 -17.18 10.33
CA ALA A 250 -1.88 -17.47 9.96
C ALA A 250 -2.11 -17.45 8.44
N THR A 251 -1.32 -16.68 7.68
CA THR A 251 -1.43 -16.66 6.21
C THR A 251 -0.69 -17.80 5.51
N GLU A 252 0.33 -18.36 6.14
CA GLU A 252 1.14 -19.49 5.63
C GLU A 252 0.53 -20.87 5.99
N LYS A 253 -0.68 -20.89 6.56
CA LYS A 253 -1.38 -22.11 7.03
C LYS A 253 -0.55 -22.93 8.04
N SER A 254 0.07 -22.26 9.01
CA SER A 254 0.75 -22.98 10.09
C SER A 254 -0.24 -23.76 10.96
N LYS A 255 0.15 -24.97 11.39
CA LYS A 255 -0.65 -25.83 12.29
C LYS A 255 -0.95 -25.18 13.64
N GLU A 256 -0.15 -24.20 14.06
CA GLU A 256 -0.26 -23.52 15.37
C GLU A 256 -1.37 -22.46 15.44
N VAL A 257 -1.65 -21.74 14.33
CA VAL A 257 -2.53 -20.56 14.36
C VAL A 257 -3.84 -20.76 13.61
N GLY A 258 -3.94 -21.78 12.75
CA GLY A 258 -5.08 -21.94 11.85
C GLY A 258 -5.04 -20.88 10.74
N GLY A 259 -5.51 -21.24 9.55
CA GLY A 259 -5.48 -20.34 8.39
C GLY A 259 -6.34 -19.09 8.59
N CYS A 260 -5.92 -17.94 8.05
CA CYS A 260 -6.73 -16.73 8.03
C CYS A 260 -7.75 -16.75 6.88
N ALA A 261 -9.02 -17.10 7.17
CA ALA A 261 -10.10 -17.10 6.18
C ALA A 261 -10.34 -15.72 5.55
N LEU A 262 -10.18 -14.65 6.33
CA LEU A 262 -10.40 -13.26 5.91
C LEU A 262 -9.44 -12.78 4.81
N LYS A 263 -8.26 -13.42 4.65
CA LYS A 263 -7.34 -13.11 3.55
C LYS A 263 -7.93 -13.54 2.20
N LYS A 264 -8.71 -14.62 2.16
CA LYS A 264 -9.32 -15.11 0.90
C LYS A 264 -10.37 -14.13 0.38
N SER A 265 -11.12 -13.51 1.29
CA SER A 265 -12.11 -12.45 0.98
C SER A 265 -11.50 -11.04 0.90
N ALA A 266 -10.18 -10.90 0.82
CA ALA A 266 -9.54 -9.58 0.72
C ALA A 266 -9.97 -8.79 -0.53
N HIS A 267 -10.29 -9.47 -1.64
CA HIS A 267 -10.75 -8.84 -2.88
C HIS A 267 -12.11 -8.12 -2.71
N ILE A 268 -13.03 -8.68 -1.91
CA ILE A 268 -14.32 -8.05 -1.59
C ILE A 268 -14.08 -6.74 -0.81
N MET A 269 -13.13 -6.77 0.11
CA MET A 269 -12.74 -5.60 0.88
C MET A 269 -12.02 -4.55 0.01
N ALA A 270 -11.24 -4.98 -0.98
CA ALA A 270 -10.62 -4.08 -1.95
C ALA A 270 -11.66 -3.34 -2.79
N ASP A 271 -12.68 -4.06 -3.28
CA ASP A 271 -13.80 -3.45 -4.01
C ASP A 271 -14.52 -2.41 -3.13
N ALA A 272 -14.78 -2.74 -1.86
CA ALA A 272 -15.39 -1.79 -0.91
C ALA A 272 -14.54 -0.54 -0.72
N CYS A 273 -13.23 -0.67 -0.52
CA CYS A 273 -12.29 0.45 -0.38
C CYS A 273 -12.23 1.35 -1.62
N LEU A 274 -12.50 0.82 -2.82
CA LEU A 274 -12.49 1.60 -4.06
C LEU A 274 -13.80 2.32 -4.34
N THR A 275 -14.90 1.90 -3.70
CA THR A 275 -16.23 2.45 -3.94
C THR A 275 -16.74 3.34 -2.81
N GLU A 276 -16.35 3.06 -1.57
CA GLU A 276 -16.83 3.72 -0.36
C GLU A 276 -15.69 4.50 0.32
N LEU A 277 -15.98 5.73 0.76
CA LEU A 277 -15.03 6.55 1.51
C LEU A 277 -15.00 6.12 2.97
N MET A 278 -14.03 5.26 3.31
CA MET A 278 -13.87 4.67 4.63
C MET A 278 -12.57 5.12 5.30
N ASP A 279 -12.67 5.52 6.56
CA ASP A 279 -11.52 5.59 7.46
C ASP A 279 -11.16 4.19 7.98
N MET A 280 -10.14 4.10 8.83
CA MET A 280 -9.69 2.81 9.35
C MET A 280 -10.71 2.09 10.23
N GLU A 281 -11.53 2.84 10.97
CA GLU A 281 -12.53 2.25 11.86
C GLU A 281 -13.71 1.71 11.06
N ALA A 282 -14.17 2.46 10.06
CA ALA A 282 -15.17 2.01 9.10
C ALA A 282 -14.70 0.79 8.32
N MET A 283 -13.43 0.76 7.87
CA MET A 283 -12.85 -0.42 7.21
C MET A 283 -12.80 -1.63 8.16
N ALA A 284 -12.44 -1.45 9.42
CA ALA A 284 -12.44 -2.52 10.41
C ALA A 284 -13.87 -3.02 10.71
N GLY A 285 -14.85 -2.11 10.83
CA GLY A 285 -16.26 -2.45 10.99
C GLY A 285 -16.80 -3.25 9.80
N ARG A 286 -16.54 -2.79 8.58
CA ARG A 286 -16.90 -3.48 7.33
C ARG A 286 -16.25 -4.86 7.24
N GLY A 287 -14.98 -4.97 7.64
CA GLY A 287 -14.25 -6.24 7.68
C GLY A 287 -14.81 -7.28 8.66
N ARG A 288 -15.51 -6.83 9.73
CA ARG A 288 -16.18 -7.71 10.70
C ARG A 288 -17.57 -8.17 10.25
N ALA A 289 -18.12 -7.59 9.19
CA ALA A 289 -19.45 -7.96 8.71
C ALA A 289 -19.50 -9.45 8.33
N ALA A 290 -20.55 -10.15 8.79
CA ALA A 290 -20.72 -11.58 8.56
C ALA A 290 -20.88 -11.94 7.07
N VAL A 291 -21.40 -11.01 6.27
CA VAL A 291 -21.59 -11.15 4.82
C VAL A 291 -20.85 -10.02 4.13
N GLY A 292 -20.00 -10.36 3.14
CA GLY A 292 -19.20 -9.39 2.42
C GLY A 292 -18.01 -8.81 3.21
N GLY A 293 -17.70 -9.36 4.39
CA GLY A 293 -16.51 -9.03 5.17
C GLY A 293 -15.23 -9.67 4.61
N GLY A 294 -14.12 -8.96 4.74
CA GLY A 294 -12.80 -9.45 4.36
C GLY A 294 -11.70 -8.74 5.12
N CYS A 295 -10.45 -9.16 4.93
CA CYS A 295 -9.31 -8.59 5.65
C CYS A 295 -9.07 -7.12 5.22
N PRO A 296 -9.27 -6.13 6.11
CA PRO A 296 -9.07 -4.71 5.77
C PRO A 296 -7.63 -4.40 5.40
N TYR A 297 -6.67 -5.03 6.08
CA TYR A 297 -5.25 -4.82 5.81
C TYR A 297 -4.84 -5.23 4.40
N TYR A 298 -5.21 -6.44 3.95
CA TYR A 298 -4.86 -6.90 2.60
C TYR A 298 -5.75 -6.26 1.53
N GLY A 299 -7.03 -6.00 1.83
CA GLY A 299 -7.96 -5.32 0.93
C GLY A 299 -7.53 -3.89 0.61
N ALA A 300 -7.18 -3.10 1.63
CA ALA A 300 -6.67 -1.74 1.42
C ALA A 300 -5.38 -1.72 0.59
N ARG A 301 -4.49 -2.70 0.77
CA ARG A 301 -3.24 -2.82 -0.02
C ARG A 301 -3.49 -3.21 -1.48
N GLN A 302 -4.49 -4.03 -1.76
CA GLN A 302 -4.90 -4.32 -3.14
C GLN A 302 -5.54 -3.09 -3.78
N ALA A 303 -6.44 -2.41 -3.05
CA ALA A 303 -7.09 -1.18 -3.49
C ALA A 303 -6.10 -0.01 -3.69
N ALA A 304 -5.00 0.03 -2.95
CA ALA A 304 -4.04 1.13 -3.02
C ALA A 304 -3.46 1.35 -4.43
N ARG A 305 -3.28 0.28 -5.22
CA ARG A 305 -2.79 0.37 -6.60
C ARG A 305 -3.77 1.12 -7.50
N GLU A 306 -5.06 0.96 -7.24
CA GLU A 306 -6.15 1.53 -8.02
C GLU A 306 -6.73 2.82 -7.42
N ALA A 307 -6.20 3.30 -6.31
CA ALA A 307 -6.65 4.52 -5.64
C ALA A 307 -6.31 5.77 -6.44
N ASP A 308 -7.14 6.82 -6.34
CA ASP A 308 -6.84 8.17 -6.82
C ASP A 308 -6.05 8.95 -5.77
N VAL A 309 -6.50 8.81 -4.53
CA VAL A 309 -5.91 9.45 -3.37
C VAL A 309 -5.54 8.39 -2.35
N LEU A 310 -4.28 8.39 -1.93
CA LEU A 310 -3.76 7.55 -0.86
C LEU A 310 -3.58 8.39 0.40
N LEU A 311 -4.26 8.00 1.48
CA LEU A 311 -4.08 8.61 2.80
C LEU A 311 -3.09 7.76 3.60
N VAL A 312 -1.93 8.34 3.94
CA VAL A 312 -0.83 7.62 4.60
C VAL A 312 -0.21 8.43 5.75
N PRO A 313 0.23 7.78 6.84
CA PRO A 313 1.05 8.46 7.86
C PRO A 313 2.45 8.76 7.33
N TYR A 314 3.11 9.82 7.85
CA TYR A 314 4.50 10.17 7.48
C TYR A 314 5.47 8.99 7.54
N ALA A 315 5.41 8.23 8.64
CA ALA A 315 6.30 7.08 8.87
C ALA A 315 6.20 6.01 7.78
N SER A 316 5.04 5.91 7.10
CA SER A 316 4.84 4.96 6.01
C SER A 316 5.51 5.38 4.70
N LEU A 317 5.68 6.69 4.48
CA LEU A 317 6.24 7.24 3.26
C LEU A 317 7.76 7.46 3.37
N VAL A 318 8.22 7.94 4.53
CA VAL A 318 9.63 8.30 4.77
C VAL A 318 10.53 7.07 4.77
N ASN A 319 10.10 5.98 5.40
CA ASN A 319 10.89 4.75 5.44
C ASN A 319 10.77 4.01 4.09
N SER A 320 11.91 3.84 3.40
CA SER A 320 11.97 3.21 2.07
C SER A 320 11.47 1.77 2.04
N ASP A 321 11.74 0.99 3.10
CA ASP A 321 11.28 -0.40 3.18
C ASP A 321 9.77 -0.49 3.35
N THR A 322 9.23 0.33 4.24
CA THR A 322 7.78 0.38 4.47
C THR A 322 7.06 0.86 3.21
N ARG A 323 7.59 1.88 2.54
CA ARG A 323 7.08 2.41 1.28
C ARG A 323 7.02 1.34 0.19
N ARG A 324 8.12 0.61 -0.04
CA ARG A 324 8.17 -0.52 -1.00
C ARG A 324 7.18 -1.62 -0.64
N LYS A 325 7.13 -2.01 0.65
CA LYS A 325 6.21 -3.05 1.13
C LYS A 325 4.75 -2.63 0.93
N LEU A 326 4.41 -1.37 1.12
CA LEU A 326 3.05 -0.87 0.90
C LEU A 326 2.72 -0.67 -0.58
N GLY A 327 3.70 -0.72 -1.48
CA GLY A 327 3.51 -0.49 -2.91
C GLY A 327 3.24 0.97 -3.26
N ILE A 328 3.68 1.90 -2.40
CA ILE A 328 3.50 3.34 -2.63
C ILE A 328 4.58 3.80 -3.61
N ARG A 329 4.15 4.29 -4.78
CA ARG A 329 5.02 4.91 -5.78
C ARG A 329 5.16 6.40 -5.48
N THR A 330 6.37 6.92 -5.58
CA THR A 330 6.67 8.34 -5.34
C THR A 330 7.00 9.07 -6.64
N GLU A 331 7.67 8.37 -7.55
CA GLU A 331 7.93 8.84 -8.91
C GLU A 331 6.61 8.94 -9.69
N GLY A 332 6.44 10.06 -10.41
CA GLY A 332 5.23 10.34 -11.21
C GLY A 332 3.97 10.65 -10.39
N ASN A 333 4.08 10.78 -9.06
CA ASN A 333 2.97 11.01 -8.15
C ASN A 333 3.08 12.37 -7.43
N VAL A 334 1.94 12.89 -6.98
CA VAL A 334 1.89 14.13 -6.19
C VAL A 334 1.94 13.77 -4.71
N LEU A 335 2.92 14.33 -3.99
CA LEU A 335 3.05 14.15 -2.54
C LEU A 335 2.59 15.41 -1.82
N ILE A 336 1.60 15.29 -0.94
CA ILE A 336 1.10 16.39 -0.13
C ILE A 336 1.42 16.08 1.33
N PHE A 337 2.21 16.93 1.97
CA PHE A 337 2.50 16.85 3.41
C PHE A 337 1.71 17.93 4.15
N ASP A 338 0.64 17.54 4.83
CA ASP A 338 -0.13 18.46 5.69
C ASP A 338 0.51 18.50 7.07
N GLU A 339 0.60 19.68 7.70
CA GLU A 339 1.26 19.90 9.00
C GLU A 339 2.74 19.46 9.08
N ALA A 340 3.50 19.72 7.99
CA ALA A 340 4.88 19.26 7.78
C ALA A 340 5.93 19.74 8.80
N HIS A 341 5.57 20.54 9.80
CA HIS A 341 6.50 20.96 10.88
C HIS A 341 7.05 19.76 11.68
N ASN A 342 6.32 18.65 11.75
CA ASN A 342 6.78 17.41 12.41
C ASN A 342 7.50 16.44 11.47
N LEU A 343 7.72 16.81 10.20
CA LEU A 343 8.29 15.90 9.21
C LEU A 343 9.72 15.48 9.58
N LEU A 344 10.54 16.42 10.06
CA LEU A 344 11.92 16.14 10.47
C LEU A 344 11.99 15.19 11.68
N GLU A 345 11.13 15.40 12.68
CA GLU A 345 10.99 14.49 13.82
C GLU A 345 10.58 13.10 13.34
N ALA A 346 9.57 13.00 12.47
CA ALA A 346 9.13 11.72 11.91
C ALA A 346 10.22 11.01 11.09
N ILE A 347 11.09 11.75 10.40
CA ILE A 347 12.26 11.21 9.69
C ILE A 347 13.29 10.67 10.68
N SER A 348 13.59 11.43 11.73
CA SER A 348 14.52 11.01 12.78
C SER A 348 14.01 9.75 13.49
N ASP A 349 12.75 9.72 13.89
CA ASP A 349 12.12 8.58 14.57
C ASP A 349 12.06 7.33 13.69
N SER A 350 11.75 7.50 12.40
CA SER A 350 11.64 6.36 11.46
C SER A 350 12.99 5.72 11.13
N ASN A 351 14.10 6.44 11.32
CA ASN A 351 15.46 6.00 11.02
C ASN A 351 16.32 5.83 12.28
N SER A 352 15.74 5.99 13.48
CA SER A 352 16.43 5.78 14.75
C SER A 352 15.88 4.56 15.47
N VAL A 353 16.72 3.97 16.33
CA VAL A 353 16.33 2.85 17.18
C VAL A 353 16.93 3.06 18.57
N THR A 354 16.10 2.92 19.59
CA THR A 354 16.54 2.99 20.98
C THR A 354 16.75 1.58 21.51
N VAL A 355 17.96 1.30 21.99
CA VAL A 355 18.31 0.03 22.64
C VAL A 355 18.60 0.31 24.10
N THR A 356 17.89 -0.37 25.00
CA THR A 356 18.10 -0.23 26.45
C THR A 356 19.10 -1.25 26.98
N VAL A 357 19.74 -0.96 28.11
CA VAL A 357 20.65 -1.90 28.80
C VAL A 357 19.96 -3.23 29.10
N LEU A 358 18.69 -3.19 29.50
CA LEU A 358 17.87 -4.38 29.77
C LEU A 358 17.65 -5.21 28.50
N GLN A 359 17.40 -4.57 27.36
CA GLN A 359 17.25 -5.27 26.07
C GLN A 359 18.58 -5.89 25.62
N ALA A 360 19.70 -5.18 25.78
CA ALA A 360 21.02 -5.71 25.47
C ALA A 360 21.36 -6.91 26.37
N ARG A 361 21.04 -6.82 27.67
CA ARG A 361 21.23 -7.94 28.61
C ARG A 361 20.39 -9.15 28.23
N ALA A 362 19.10 -8.95 28.00
CA ALA A 362 18.19 -10.02 27.59
C ALA A 362 18.65 -10.70 26.28
N ALA A 363 19.19 -9.93 25.32
CA ALA A 363 19.73 -10.48 24.09
C ALA A 363 20.94 -11.39 24.33
N VAL A 364 21.84 -11.04 25.26
CA VAL A 364 22.97 -11.90 25.65
C VAL A 364 22.45 -13.20 26.26
N ASP A 365 21.57 -13.09 27.26
CA ASP A 365 21.03 -14.26 27.97
C ASP A 365 20.25 -15.19 27.02
N ASP A 366 19.45 -14.63 26.11
CA ASP A 366 18.67 -15.38 25.11
C ASP A 366 19.57 -16.09 24.08
N LEU A 367 20.65 -15.43 23.64
CA LEU A 367 21.62 -16.04 22.71
C LEU A 367 22.46 -17.13 23.40
N ASP A 368 22.82 -16.95 24.66
CA ASP A 368 23.54 -17.95 25.46
C ASP A 368 22.69 -19.21 25.65
N LEU A 369 21.40 -19.04 25.99
CA LEU A 369 20.44 -20.13 26.12
C LEU A 369 20.28 -20.88 24.79
N TYR A 370 20.13 -20.16 23.69
CA TYR A 370 19.98 -20.75 22.35
C TYR A 370 21.24 -21.51 21.93
N ALA A 371 22.41 -20.92 22.13
CA ALA A 371 23.69 -21.54 21.79
C ALA A 371 23.93 -22.82 22.60
N GLY A 372 23.66 -22.80 23.91
CA GLY A 372 23.80 -23.99 24.76
C GLY A 372 23.00 -25.21 24.27
N ARG A 373 21.87 -24.99 23.58
CA ARG A 373 21.02 -26.06 23.03
C ARG A 373 21.38 -26.48 21.61
N TYR A 374 21.75 -25.52 20.75
CA TYR A 374 21.80 -25.74 19.31
C TYR A 374 23.19 -25.57 18.68
N GLU A 375 24.17 -24.98 19.37
CA GLU A 375 25.48 -24.67 18.79
C GLU A 375 26.18 -25.91 18.20
N ALA A 376 26.16 -27.04 18.92
CA ALA A 376 26.74 -28.30 18.45
C ALA A 376 26.03 -28.92 17.22
N ARG A 377 24.83 -28.45 16.90
CA ARG A 377 24.02 -28.94 15.76
C ARG A 377 24.10 -28.03 14.54
N LEU A 378 24.73 -26.87 14.67
CA LEU A 378 24.89 -25.91 13.58
C LEU A 378 26.09 -26.28 12.71
N THR A 379 26.06 -25.84 11.45
CA THR A 379 27.25 -25.90 10.60
C THR A 379 28.37 -25.05 11.22
N PRO A 380 29.66 -25.39 11.01
CA PRO A 380 30.78 -24.64 11.58
C PRO A 380 30.73 -23.14 11.28
N ALA A 381 30.30 -22.77 10.07
CA ALA A 381 30.12 -21.38 9.66
C ALA A 381 29.01 -20.66 10.47
N ASN A 382 27.84 -21.29 10.64
CA ASN A 382 26.74 -20.71 11.40
C ASN A 382 27.04 -20.65 12.90
N ALA A 383 27.73 -21.65 13.44
CA ALA A 383 28.20 -21.65 14.83
C ALA A 383 29.22 -20.52 15.07
N MET A 384 30.11 -20.27 14.12
CA MET A 384 31.04 -19.13 14.18
C MET A 384 30.30 -17.79 14.17
N ARG A 385 29.35 -17.58 13.26
CA ARG A 385 28.54 -16.34 13.19
C ARG A 385 27.70 -16.14 14.46
N LEU A 386 27.16 -17.21 15.04
CA LEU A 386 26.44 -17.17 16.32
C LEU A 386 27.36 -16.76 17.48
N ARG A 387 28.59 -17.30 17.55
CA ARG A 387 29.59 -16.89 18.54
C ARG A 387 29.97 -15.41 18.39
N GLN A 388 30.18 -14.96 17.16
CA GLN A 388 30.46 -13.54 16.87
C GLN A 388 29.32 -12.63 17.34
N LEU A 389 28.08 -13.00 17.06
CA LEU A 389 26.90 -12.24 17.49
C LEU A 389 26.80 -12.17 19.03
N ARG A 390 27.02 -13.29 19.73
CA ARG A 390 27.04 -13.33 21.20
C ARG A 390 28.10 -12.40 21.78
N GLN A 391 29.31 -12.44 21.21
CA GLN A 391 30.41 -11.58 21.64
C GLN A 391 30.07 -10.11 21.41
N LEU A 392 29.55 -9.75 20.24
CA LEU A 392 29.11 -8.39 19.92
C LEU A 392 28.03 -7.89 20.89
N CYS A 393 26.99 -8.69 21.16
CA CYS A 393 25.95 -8.34 22.14
C CYS A 393 26.50 -8.18 23.55
N THR A 394 27.49 -8.99 23.94
CA THR A 394 28.16 -8.88 25.25
C THR A 394 28.96 -7.60 25.37
N LEU A 395 29.72 -7.23 24.33
CA LEU A 395 30.46 -5.97 24.29
C LEU A 395 29.51 -4.76 24.34
N LEU A 396 28.41 -4.81 23.56
CA LEU A 396 27.37 -3.79 23.57
C LEU A 396 26.74 -3.62 24.97
N TYR A 397 26.37 -4.73 25.62
CA TYR A 397 25.82 -4.69 26.97
C TYR A 397 26.79 -4.06 27.98
N ARG A 398 28.06 -4.48 27.97
CA ARG A 398 29.09 -3.93 28.88
C ARG A 398 29.28 -2.43 28.68
N TYR A 399 29.33 -1.99 27.42
CA TYR A 399 29.44 -0.57 27.10
C TYR A 399 28.22 0.23 27.58
N LEU A 400 27.00 -0.25 27.29
CA LEU A 400 25.77 0.41 27.71
C LEU A 400 25.61 0.44 29.24
N ALA A 401 26.04 -0.60 29.95
CA ALA A 401 25.99 -0.65 31.41
C ALA A 401 27.00 0.30 32.09
N GLY A 402 28.11 0.63 31.41
CA GLY A 402 29.14 1.54 31.91
C GLY A 402 28.98 3.01 31.47
N LEU A 403 27.90 3.34 30.74
CA LEU A 403 27.67 4.70 30.25
C LEU A 403 27.10 5.61 31.36
N GLU A 404 27.93 6.51 31.87
CA GLU A 404 27.50 7.53 32.87
C GLU A 404 27.03 8.85 32.22
N LYS A 405 27.43 9.12 30.97
CA LYS A 405 27.12 10.37 30.25
C LYS A 405 26.69 10.10 28.82
N SER A 406 25.80 10.95 28.30
CA SER A 406 25.42 10.93 26.89
C SER A 406 26.61 11.28 26.00
N ASN A 407 26.85 10.47 24.97
CA ASN A 407 27.90 10.70 23.99
C ASN A 407 27.37 10.42 22.59
N ALA A 408 27.65 11.33 21.65
CA ALA A 408 27.32 11.15 20.24
C ALA A 408 28.58 10.72 19.48
N GLN A 409 28.54 9.57 18.84
CA GLN A 409 29.69 8.99 18.16
C GLN A 409 29.30 8.49 16.77
N THR A 410 30.26 8.50 15.84
CA THR A 410 30.11 7.79 14.56
C THR A 410 30.17 6.28 14.79
N ILE A 411 29.59 5.50 13.87
CA ILE A 411 29.62 4.03 13.97
C ILE A 411 31.06 3.50 14.09
N GLY A 412 32.00 4.05 13.32
CA GLY A 412 33.41 3.66 13.38
C GLY A 412 34.05 3.93 14.74
N ALA A 413 33.87 5.13 15.29
CA ALA A 413 34.40 5.48 16.61
C ALA A 413 33.77 4.63 17.72
N PHE A 414 32.46 4.35 17.61
CA PHE A 414 31.75 3.47 18.51
C PHE A 414 32.31 2.04 18.49
N LEU A 415 32.51 1.46 17.31
CA LEU A 415 33.05 0.09 17.17
C LEU A 415 34.46 -0.04 17.75
N VAL A 416 35.33 0.96 17.52
CA VAL A 416 36.66 1.00 18.14
C VAL A 416 36.53 1.14 19.66
N GLY A 417 35.64 2.01 20.15
CA GLY A 417 35.40 2.23 21.57
C GLY A 417 34.93 0.99 22.33
N ILE A 418 34.16 0.11 21.68
CA ILE A 418 33.73 -1.17 22.27
C ILE A 418 34.66 -2.35 21.98
N GLY A 419 35.70 -2.17 21.16
CA GLY A 419 36.60 -3.24 20.71
C GLY A 419 35.96 -4.23 19.73
N ALA A 420 35.05 -3.76 18.88
CA ALA A 420 34.30 -4.55 17.91
C ALA A 420 34.59 -4.18 16.44
N ASP A 421 35.71 -3.51 16.19
CA ASP A 421 36.20 -3.08 14.87
C ASP A 421 36.49 -4.25 13.90
N HIS A 422 36.88 -5.41 14.44
CA HIS A 422 37.16 -6.63 13.69
C HIS A 422 35.91 -7.42 13.25
N PHE A 423 34.71 -7.02 13.69
CA PHE A 423 33.48 -7.72 13.29
C PHE A 423 32.99 -7.28 11.91
N ASP A 424 32.71 -8.27 11.06
CA ASP A 424 32.00 -8.08 9.80
C ASP A 424 30.49 -7.87 10.06
N LEU A 425 30.11 -6.62 10.31
CA LEU A 425 28.71 -6.22 10.54
C LEU A 425 27.79 -6.51 9.35
N PRO A 426 28.16 -6.22 8.08
CA PRO A 426 27.33 -6.58 6.93
C PRO A 426 27.05 -8.08 6.84
N GLY A 427 28.08 -8.92 7.04
CA GLY A 427 27.90 -10.37 7.05
C GLY A 427 27.07 -10.88 8.22
N LEU A 428 27.18 -10.27 9.41
CA LEU A 428 26.30 -10.58 10.55
C LEU A 428 24.83 -10.17 10.27
N SER A 429 24.59 -9.01 9.66
CA SER A 429 23.25 -8.57 9.25
C SER A 429 22.64 -9.54 8.23
N SER A 430 23.40 -9.90 7.19
CA SER A 430 22.97 -10.88 6.18
C SER A 430 22.67 -12.25 6.80
N PHE A 431 23.48 -12.70 7.76
CA PHE A 431 23.23 -13.93 8.51
C PHE A 431 21.92 -13.87 9.31
N LEU A 432 21.66 -12.76 10.01
CA LEU A 432 20.41 -12.57 10.78
C LEU A 432 19.17 -12.59 9.87
N GLU A 433 19.25 -11.96 8.69
CA GLU A 433 18.16 -11.91 7.71
C GLU A 433 17.89 -13.26 7.06
N THR A 434 18.94 -13.92 6.56
CA THR A 434 18.83 -15.20 5.83
C THR A 434 18.37 -16.34 6.72
N THR A 435 18.83 -16.38 7.97
CA THR A 435 18.49 -17.47 8.90
C THR A 435 17.22 -17.18 9.70
N GLU A 436 16.71 -15.96 9.66
CA GLU A 436 15.66 -15.44 10.55
C GLU A 436 15.95 -15.74 12.03
N LEU A 437 17.23 -15.75 12.44
CA LEU A 437 17.68 -16.15 13.76
C LEU A 437 16.95 -15.43 14.91
N PRO A 438 16.73 -14.10 14.88
CA PRO A 438 16.03 -13.41 15.97
C PRO A 438 14.64 -14.00 16.26
N ARG A 439 13.92 -14.44 15.23
CA ARG A 439 12.61 -15.09 15.39
C ARG A 439 12.73 -16.47 16.03
N LYS A 440 13.74 -17.25 15.61
CA LYS A 440 14.01 -18.60 16.15
C LYS A 440 14.42 -18.55 17.63
N VAL A 441 15.31 -17.61 17.98
CA VAL A 441 15.76 -17.38 19.36
C VAL A 441 14.58 -16.98 20.23
N ARG A 442 13.79 -15.99 19.81
CA ARG A 442 12.58 -15.58 20.55
C ARG A 442 11.59 -16.73 20.73
N GLY A 443 11.26 -17.46 19.66
CA GLY A 443 10.33 -18.59 19.74
C GLY A 443 10.83 -19.71 20.68
N PHE A 444 12.15 -19.93 20.73
CA PHE A 444 12.76 -20.87 21.67
C PHE A 444 12.70 -20.37 23.11
N CYS A 445 13.10 -19.13 23.38
CA CYS A 445 13.08 -18.54 24.71
C CYS A 445 11.66 -18.42 25.28
N ASP A 446 10.68 -18.01 24.47
CA ASP A 446 9.27 -17.95 24.88
C ASP A 446 8.75 -19.34 25.27
N GLY A 447 9.09 -20.37 24.48
CA GLY A 447 8.74 -21.76 24.80
C GLY A 447 9.47 -22.34 26.01
N ALA A 448 10.67 -21.85 26.31
CA ALA A 448 11.46 -22.24 27.47
C ALA A 448 11.01 -21.53 28.77
N ARG A 449 10.46 -20.31 28.68
CA ARG A 449 9.94 -19.54 29.82
C ARG A 449 8.51 -19.95 30.25
N VAL A 450 7.77 -20.63 29.38
CA VAL A 450 6.41 -21.15 29.64
C VAL A 450 6.43 -22.56 30.25
N ARG A 451 7.57 -23.23 30.24
CA ARG A 451 7.82 -24.50 30.95
C ARG A 451 8.52 -24.21 32.27
#